data_AF-G0ERZ0-F1
#
_entry.id   AF-G0ERZ0-F1
#
_cell.length_a   1.000
_cell.length_b   1.000
_cell.length_c   1.000
_cell.angle_alpha   90.00
_cell.angle_beta   90.00
_cell.angle_gamma   90.00
#
_symmetry.space_group_name_H-M   'P 1'
#
loop_
_entity.id
_entity.type
_entity.pdbx_description
1 polymer ?
#
loop_
_entity_poly.entity_id
_entity_poly.type
_entity_poly.pdbx_seq_one_letter_code
_entity_poly.pdbx_strand_id
1 'polypeptide(L)'
;MPDTAMALLFNAIVIGTGATLVMDAWVILRKRLLGVPALDYGLVGRWLAWLPRGRLCHHPIAASPPVHRERGIGWIAHYLTGIVFAAILLGLWGLDWARHPTLAPALIVGIGSVAAPFLLMQPAMGAGIAASRTPRPNVARAHSLVTHAVFGLGLYAAGWVVSLVAT
;
A
#
# COMPACT_ATOMS: atom_id res chain seq x y z
N MET A 1 -9.90 14.68 22.93
CA MET A 1 -8.96 14.20 23.96
C MET A 1 -7.65 13.85 23.24
N PRO A 2 -6.55 14.57 23.51
CA PRO A 2 -5.27 14.37 22.84
C PRO A 2 -4.74 12.94 22.95
N ASP A 3 -5.07 12.23 24.04
CA ASP A 3 -4.63 10.85 24.30
C ASP A 3 -5.18 9.85 23.27
N THR A 4 -6.44 10.04 22.85
CA THR A 4 -7.07 9.18 21.83
C THR A 4 -6.45 9.39 20.45
N ALA A 5 -6.16 10.64 20.10
CA ALA A 5 -5.50 10.97 18.83
C ALA A 5 -4.08 10.41 18.79
N MET A 6 -3.35 10.50 19.91
CA MET A 6 -2.01 9.94 20.01
C MET A 6 -2.00 8.42 19.93
N ALA A 7 -2.93 7.74 20.60
CA ALA A 7 -3.07 6.29 20.50
C ALA A 7 -3.41 5.84 19.07
N LEU A 8 -4.29 6.58 18.37
CA LEU A 8 -4.61 6.30 16.97
C LEU A 8 -3.39 6.44 16.07
N LEU A 9 -2.66 7.56 16.22
CA LEU A 9 -1.47 7.79 15.40
C LEU A 9 -0.41 6.72 15.65
N PHE A 10 -0.13 6.39 16.91
CA PHE A 10 0.83 5.34 17.27
C PHE A 10 0.43 3.98 16.66
N ASN A 11 -0.82 3.55 16.90
CA ASN A 11 -1.30 2.27 16.38
C ASN A 11 -1.31 2.24 14.84
N ALA A 12 -1.71 3.33 14.18
CA ALA A 12 -1.68 3.42 12.73
C ALA A 12 -0.25 3.32 12.17
N ILE A 13 0.73 3.96 12.82
CA ILE A 13 2.14 3.87 12.42
C ILE A 13 2.63 2.44 12.54
N VAL A 14 2.44 1.79 13.69
CA VAL A 14 2.94 0.44 13.95
C VAL A 14 2.25 -0.58 13.04
N ILE A 15 0.92 -0.57 13.00
CA ILE A 15 0.11 -1.53 12.22
C ILE A 15 0.35 -1.33 10.73
N GLY A 16 0.33 -0.08 10.26
CA GLY A 16 0.55 0.25 8.84
C GLY A 16 1.95 -0.14 8.38
N THR A 17 2.98 0.18 9.16
CA THR A 17 4.37 -0.22 8.86
C THR A 17 4.51 -1.75 8.84
N GLY A 18 3.97 -2.45 9.84
CA GLY A 18 4.01 -3.90 9.92
C GLY A 18 3.32 -4.58 8.74
N ALA A 19 2.15 -4.09 8.36
CA ALA A 19 1.41 -4.59 7.20
C ALA A 19 2.16 -4.38 5.89
N THR A 20 2.76 -3.20 5.72
CA THR A 20 3.60 -2.87 4.55
C THR A 20 4.82 -3.78 4.47
N LEU A 21 5.48 -4.09 5.60
CA LEU A 21 6.60 -5.04 5.66
C LEU A 21 6.19 -6.45 5.22
N VAL A 22 5.02 -6.93 5.68
CA VAL A 22 4.48 -8.24 5.27
C VAL A 22 4.22 -8.27 3.76
N MET A 23 3.65 -7.20 3.21
CA MET A 23 3.44 -7.05 1.77
C MET A 23 4.76 -7.04 0.99
N ASP A 24 5.79 -6.34 1.48
CA ASP A 24 7.12 -6.31 0.86
C ASP A 24 7.79 -7.69 0.87
N ALA A 25 7.71 -8.41 2.00
CA ALA A 25 8.19 -9.78 2.11
C ALA A 25 7.50 -10.71 1.10
N TRP A 26 6.18 -10.57 0.94
CA TRP A 26 5.42 -11.29 -0.08
C TRP A 26 5.86 -10.97 -1.50
N VAL A 27 6.09 -9.69 -1.82
CA VAL A 27 6.57 -9.28 -3.14
C VAL A 27 7.96 -9.86 -3.44
N ILE A 28 8.86 -9.89 -2.44
CA ILE A 28 10.17 -10.53 -2.56
C ILE A 28 10.03 -12.03 -2.80
N LEU A 29 9.17 -12.71 -2.03
CA LEU A 29 8.92 -14.14 -2.15
C LEU A 29 8.35 -14.49 -3.54
N ARG A 30 7.31 -13.79 -3.97
CA ARG A 30 6.69 -13.91 -5.30
C ARG A 30 7.72 -13.72 -6.42
N LYS A 31 8.61 -12.71 -6.30
CA LYS A 31 9.66 -12.49 -7.30
C LYS A 31 10.61 -13.68 -7.37
N ARG A 32 11.02 -14.24 -6.22
CA ARG A 32 11.96 -15.37 -6.15
C ARG A 32 11.34 -16.68 -6.63
N LEU A 33 10.10 -16.97 -6.26
CA LEU A 33 9.45 -18.26 -6.54
C LEU A 33 8.74 -18.30 -7.90
N LEU A 34 8.16 -17.18 -8.34
CA LEU A 34 7.28 -17.13 -9.51
C LEU A 34 7.84 -16.25 -10.64
N GLY A 35 9.00 -15.63 -10.45
CA GLY A 35 9.63 -14.76 -11.45
C GLY A 35 8.86 -13.47 -11.75
N VAL A 36 7.82 -13.14 -10.98
CA VAL A 36 6.98 -11.98 -11.26
C VAL A 36 7.65 -10.70 -10.75
N PRO A 37 7.92 -9.69 -11.61
CA PRO A 37 8.61 -8.47 -11.21
C PRO A 37 7.86 -7.71 -10.10
N ALA A 38 8.60 -7.21 -9.13
CA ALA A 38 8.09 -6.25 -8.15
C ALA A 38 7.78 -4.91 -8.82
N LEU A 39 6.84 -4.15 -8.26
CA LEU A 39 6.68 -2.75 -8.63
C LEU A 39 7.97 -2.00 -8.28
N ASP A 40 8.50 -1.23 -9.22
CA ASP A 40 9.60 -0.32 -8.92
C ASP A 40 9.05 0.93 -8.25
N TYR A 41 9.22 1.03 -6.92
CA TYR A 41 8.83 2.22 -6.17
C TYR A 41 9.52 3.50 -6.66
N GLY A 42 10.64 3.40 -7.38
CA GLY A 42 11.23 4.54 -8.10
C GLY A 42 10.28 5.17 -9.10
N LEU A 43 9.45 4.38 -9.80
CA LEU A 43 8.45 4.92 -10.73
C LEU A 43 7.29 5.62 -10.01
N VAL A 44 6.91 5.13 -8.83
CA VAL A 44 5.91 5.80 -7.98
C VAL A 44 6.47 7.13 -7.48
N GLY A 45 7.71 7.15 -6.98
CA GLY A 45 8.34 8.39 -6.56
C GLY A 45 8.59 9.35 -7.71
N ARG A 46 8.88 8.85 -8.92
CA ARG A 46 8.96 9.67 -10.13
C ARG A 46 7.63 10.34 -10.41
N TRP A 47 6.53 9.58 -10.37
CA TRP A 47 5.18 10.11 -10.56
C TRP A 47 4.88 11.21 -9.52
N LEU A 48 5.11 10.94 -8.24
CA LEU A 48 4.90 11.91 -7.16
C LEU A 48 5.74 13.18 -7.32
N ALA A 49 7.00 13.06 -7.75
CA ALA A 49 7.88 14.20 -7.97
C ALA A 49 7.46 15.08 -9.17
N TRP A 50 6.68 14.54 -10.10
CA TRP A 50 6.14 15.27 -11.25
C TRP A 50 4.76 15.89 -10.98
N LEU A 51 4.02 15.43 -9.95
CA LEU A 51 2.75 16.03 -9.52
C LEU A 51 2.82 17.54 -9.26
N PRO A 52 3.76 18.07 -8.42
CA PRO A 52 3.85 19.51 -8.17
C PRO A 52 4.32 20.31 -9.40
N ARG A 53 4.78 19.62 -10.45
CA ARG A 53 5.19 20.22 -11.74
C ARG A 53 4.07 20.17 -12.78
N GLY A 54 2.84 19.85 -12.36
CA GLY A 54 1.64 19.84 -13.21
C GLY A 54 1.49 18.60 -14.10
N ARG A 55 2.39 17.62 -14.01
CA ARG A 55 2.31 16.39 -14.82
C ARG A 55 1.72 15.25 -14.00
N LEU A 56 0.40 15.10 -14.08
CA LEU A 56 -0.35 14.05 -13.40
C LEU A 56 -0.29 12.71 -14.14
N CYS A 57 -0.40 12.74 -15.47
CA CYS A 57 -0.48 11.55 -16.32
C CYS A 57 0.78 11.36 -17.18
N HIS A 58 1.19 10.11 -17.32
CA HIS A 58 2.39 9.70 -18.06
C HIS A 58 2.05 8.54 -19.01
N HIS A 59 2.75 8.49 -20.15
CA HIS A 59 2.49 7.52 -21.21
C HIS A 59 3.80 7.01 -21.84
N PRO A 60 4.49 6.02 -21.24
CA PRO A 60 4.38 5.52 -19.86
C PRO A 60 5.26 6.32 -18.87
N ILE A 61 5.08 6.12 -17.57
CA ILE A 61 5.93 6.73 -16.52
C ILE A 61 7.43 6.43 -16.70
N ALA A 62 7.77 5.24 -17.20
CA ALA A 62 9.16 4.82 -17.40
C ALA A 62 9.89 5.70 -18.43
N ALA A 63 9.17 6.28 -19.39
CA ALA A 63 9.72 7.20 -20.40
C ALA A 63 9.87 8.64 -19.87
N SER A 64 9.37 8.94 -18.68
CA SER A 64 9.51 10.27 -18.08
C SER A 64 10.91 10.43 -17.49
N PRO A 65 11.52 11.64 -17.55
CA PRO A 65 12.85 11.86 -17.02
C PRO A 65 12.96 11.44 -15.55
N PRO A 66 14.01 10.68 -15.16
CA PRO A 66 14.25 10.33 -13.77
C PRO A 66 14.42 11.57 -12.89
N VAL A 67 14.02 11.46 -11.62
CA VAL A 67 14.21 12.53 -10.62
C VAL A 67 15.21 12.08 -9.56
N HIS A 68 16.05 13.00 -9.10
CA HIS A 68 16.98 12.72 -8.00
C HIS A 68 16.22 12.17 -6.78
N ARG A 69 16.69 11.04 -6.23
CA ARG A 69 16.07 10.33 -5.09
C ARG A 69 14.63 9.85 -5.31
N GLU A 70 14.17 9.66 -6.56
CA GLU A 70 12.81 9.14 -6.84
C GLU A 70 12.51 7.83 -6.10
N ARG A 71 13.50 6.95 -5.94
CA ARG A 71 13.34 5.72 -5.16
C ARG A 71 13.03 6.00 -3.69
N GLY A 72 13.72 6.96 -3.07
CA GLY A 72 13.47 7.34 -1.68
C GLY A 72 12.07 7.92 -1.49
N ILE A 73 11.63 8.80 -2.41
CA ILE A 73 10.27 9.35 -2.43
C ILE A 73 9.24 8.22 -2.52
N GLY A 74 9.46 7.27 -3.42
CA GLY A 74 8.59 6.12 -3.61
C GLY A 74 8.45 5.24 -2.37
N TRP A 75 9.56 4.91 -1.71
CA TRP A 75 9.54 4.13 -0.47
C TRP A 75 8.83 4.85 0.67
N ILE A 76 9.09 6.15 0.85
CA ILE A 76 8.39 6.96 1.87
C ILE A 76 6.89 6.96 1.59
N ALA A 77 6.48 7.21 0.34
CA ALA A 77 5.08 7.21 -0.04
C ALA A 77 4.40 5.84 0.17
N HIS A 78 5.12 4.75 -0.13
CA HIS A 78 4.63 3.38 0.09
C HIS A 78 4.29 3.13 1.57
N TYR A 79 5.21 3.45 2.48
CA TYR A 79 4.99 3.28 3.92
C TYR A 79 3.92 4.24 4.46
N LEU A 80 3.93 5.51 4.05
CA LEU A 80 2.89 6.47 4.44
C LEU A 80 1.50 6.01 3.98
N THR A 81 1.39 5.44 2.78
CA THR A 81 0.12 4.90 2.27
C THR A 81 -0.37 3.75 3.14
N GLY A 82 0.51 2.83 3.55
CA GLY A 82 0.16 1.76 4.49
C GLY A 82 -0.34 2.29 5.84
N ILE A 83 0.32 3.31 6.39
CA ILE A 83 -0.09 4.01 7.61
C ILE A 83 -1.47 4.68 7.45
N VAL A 84 -1.72 5.32 6.32
CA VAL A 84 -3.03 5.92 6.01
C VAL A 84 -4.13 4.86 5.98
N PHE A 85 -3.89 3.69 5.35
CA PHE A 85 -4.87 2.61 5.36
C PHE A 85 -5.10 2.01 6.76
N ALA A 86 -4.06 1.90 7.59
CA ALA A 86 -4.23 1.51 8.99
C ALA A 86 -5.02 2.56 9.79
N ALA A 87 -4.79 3.86 9.55
CA ALA A 87 -5.58 4.92 10.15
C ALA A 87 -7.05 4.87 9.70
N ILE A 88 -7.33 4.56 8.43
CA ILE A 88 -8.70 4.34 7.93
C ILE A 88 -9.36 3.17 8.66
N LEU A 89 -8.66 2.05 8.82
CA LEU A 89 -9.15 0.89 9.57
C LEU A 89 -9.54 1.27 11.00
N LEU A 90 -8.65 1.94 11.73
CA LEU A 90 -8.90 2.36 13.12
C LEU A 90 -9.94 3.48 13.21
N GLY A 91 -10.07 4.33 12.19
CA GLY A 91 -11.09 5.36 12.13
C GLY A 91 -12.50 4.79 11.91
N LEU A 92 -12.62 3.71 11.14
CA LEU A 92 -13.91 3.08 10.82
C LEU A 92 -14.35 2.07 11.88
N TRP A 93 -13.43 1.29 12.46
CA TRP A 93 -13.74 0.27 13.49
C TRP A 93 -13.34 0.67 14.91
N GLY A 94 -12.77 1.86 15.09
CA GLY A 94 -12.32 2.35 16.39
C GLY A 94 -10.99 1.77 16.85
N LEU A 95 -10.42 2.37 17.90
CA LEU A 95 -9.20 1.87 18.53
C LEU A 95 -9.37 0.51 19.19
N ASP A 96 -10.60 0.11 19.45
CA ASP A 96 -10.89 -1.19 20.05
C ASP A 96 -10.52 -2.35 19.12
N TRP A 97 -10.56 -2.13 17.80
CA TRP A 97 -10.06 -3.11 16.84
C TRP A 97 -8.57 -3.42 17.07
N ALA A 98 -7.76 -2.44 17.48
CA ALA A 98 -6.34 -2.71 17.79
C ALA A 98 -6.16 -3.53 19.08
N ARG A 99 -7.14 -3.53 19.99
CA ARG A 99 -7.13 -4.34 21.22
C ARG A 99 -7.63 -5.75 20.96
N HIS A 100 -8.64 -5.87 20.10
CA HIS A 100 -9.26 -7.14 19.71
C HIS A 100 -9.27 -7.27 18.18
N PRO A 101 -8.11 -7.50 17.56
CA PRO A 101 -8.01 -7.57 16.11
C PRO A 101 -8.88 -8.69 15.56
N THR A 102 -9.69 -8.36 14.57
CA THR A 102 -10.50 -9.32 13.81
C THR A 102 -10.12 -9.29 12.35
N LEU A 103 -10.22 -10.43 11.67
CA LEU A 103 -9.72 -10.59 10.31
C LEU A 103 -10.54 -9.80 9.27
N ALA A 104 -11.86 -9.76 9.42
CA ALA A 104 -12.74 -9.20 8.38
C ALA A 104 -12.49 -7.71 8.11
N PRO A 105 -12.40 -6.80 9.12
CA PRO A 105 -12.08 -5.39 8.88
C PRO A 105 -10.73 -5.18 8.18
N ALA A 106 -9.71 -5.93 8.60
CA ALA A 106 -8.38 -5.88 8.01
C ALA A 106 -8.39 -6.32 6.52
N LEU A 107 -9.12 -7.38 6.17
CA LEU A 107 -9.27 -7.81 4.77
C LEU A 107 -10.11 -6.84 3.94
N ILE A 108 -11.15 -6.22 4.51
CA ILE A 108 -11.96 -5.20 3.82
C ILE A 108 -11.06 -4.02 3.41
N VAL A 109 -10.27 -3.49 4.36
CA VAL A 109 -9.34 -2.39 4.07
C VAL A 109 -8.22 -2.84 3.14
N GLY A 110 -7.65 -4.03 3.40
CA GLY A 110 -6.60 -4.61 2.58
C GLY A 110 -7.02 -4.76 1.13
N ILE A 111 -8.06 -5.53 0.84
CA ILE A 111 -8.55 -5.73 -0.53
C ILE A 111 -9.10 -4.42 -1.13
N GLY A 112 -9.84 -3.63 -0.36
CA GLY A 112 -10.40 -2.35 -0.81
C GLY A 112 -9.33 -1.35 -1.24
N SER A 113 -8.14 -1.39 -0.63
CA SER A 113 -7.02 -0.53 -1.02
C SER A 113 -6.54 -0.74 -2.46
N VAL A 114 -6.88 -1.86 -3.12
CA VAL A 114 -6.60 -2.12 -4.55
C VAL A 114 -7.23 -1.08 -5.48
N ALA A 115 -8.27 -0.38 -5.02
CA ALA A 115 -8.88 0.70 -5.78
C ALA A 115 -7.88 1.83 -6.09
N ALA A 116 -6.97 2.13 -5.15
CA ALA A 116 -5.95 3.17 -5.34
C ALA A 116 -5.03 2.88 -6.53
N PRO A 117 -4.40 1.69 -6.65
CA PRO A 117 -3.63 1.38 -7.83
C PRO A 117 -4.49 1.24 -9.09
N PHE A 118 -5.68 0.64 -9.03
CA PHE A 118 -6.49 0.39 -10.23
C PHE A 118 -7.07 1.65 -10.86
N LEU A 119 -7.48 2.62 -10.06
CA LEU A 119 -8.24 3.78 -10.53
C LEU A 119 -7.40 5.06 -10.59
N LEU A 120 -6.31 5.15 -9.81
CA LEU A 120 -5.46 6.34 -9.76
C LEU A 120 -4.06 6.05 -10.31
N MET A 121 -3.30 5.19 -9.62
CA MET A 121 -1.87 5.02 -9.90
C MET A 121 -1.62 4.43 -11.30
N GLN A 122 -2.28 3.34 -11.66
CA GLN A 122 -2.06 2.65 -12.94
C GLN A 122 -2.49 3.50 -14.14
N PRO A 123 -3.68 4.16 -14.15
CA PRO A 123 -4.02 5.13 -15.19
C PRO A 123 -3.00 6.25 -15.30
N ALA A 124 -2.63 6.87 -14.17
CA ALA A 124 -1.71 8.01 -14.14
C ALA A 124 -0.30 7.64 -14.62
N MET A 125 0.15 6.41 -14.37
CA MET A 125 1.46 5.91 -14.83
C MET A 125 1.44 5.34 -16.26
N GLY A 126 0.27 5.28 -16.90
CA GLY A 126 0.11 4.85 -18.29
C GLY A 126 -0.34 3.40 -18.48
N ALA A 127 -0.46 2.61 -17.41
CA ALA A 127 -0.91 1.21 -17.46
C ALA A 127 -2.42 1.06 -17.70
N GLY A 128 -3.18 2.16 -17.69
CA GLY A 128 -4.64 2.16 -17.90
C GLY A 128 -5.43 1.75 -16.66
N ILE A 129 -6.76 1.85 -16.72
CA ILE A 129 -7.66 1.48 -15.62
C ILE A 129 -7.53 -0.03 -15.35
N ALA A 130 -7.24 -0.37 -14.09
CA ALA A 130 -6.99 -1.75 -13.66
C ALA A 130 -5.99 -2.47 -14.60
N ALA A 131 -4.88 -1.80 -14.93
CA ALA A 131 -3.79 -2.34 -15.76
C ALA A 131 -4.23 -2.77 -17.18
N SER A 132 -5.30 -2.20 -17.72
CA SER A 132 -5.89 -2.59 -19.02
C SER A 132 -4.95 -2.49 -20.21
N ARG A 133 -3.91 -1.65 -20.14
CA ARG A 133 -2.90 -1.46 -21.20
C ARG A 133 -1.61 -2.25 -20.97
N THR A 134 -1.58 -3.15 -19.97
CA THR A 134 -0.44 -4.06 -19.75
C THR A 134 -0.52 -5.29 -20.66
N PRO A 135 0.60 -5.99 -20.95
CA PRO A 135 0.58 -7.16 -21.85
C PRO A 135 -0.31 -8.33 -21.36
N ARG A 136 -0.52 -8.45 -20.03
CA ARG A 136 -1.37 -9.50 -19.43
C ARG A 136 -2.24 -8.91 -18.30
N PRO A 137 -3.33 -8.18 -18.63
CA PRO A 137 -4.10 -7.41 -17.65
C PRO A 137 -4.70 -8.25 -16.51
N ASN A 138 -5.28 -9.41 -16.83
CA ASN A 138 -5.91 -10.27 -15.81
C ASN A 138 -4.89 -10.85 -14.83
N VAL A 139 -3.67 -11.14 -15.30
CA VAL A 139 -2.56 -11.58 -14.44
C VAL A 139 -2.11 -10.45 -13.53
N ALA A 140 -1.97 -9.23 -14.07
CA ALA A 140 -1.62 -8.05 -13.27
C ALA A 140 -2.68 -7.75 -12.18
N ARG A 141 -3.97 -7.86 -12.53
CA ARG A 141 -5.09 -7.69 -11.59
C ARG A 141 -5.08 -8.74 -10.50
N ALA A 142 -4.93 -10.02 -10.85
CA ALA A 142 -4.88 -11.12 -9.89
C ALA A 142 -3.71 -10.94 -8.91
N HIS A 143 -2.51 -10.63 -9.40
CA HIS A 143 -1.37 -10.34 -8.51
C HIS A 143 -1.61 -9.12 -7.62
N SER A 144 -2.24 -8.07 -8.14
CA SER A 144 -2.59 -6.90 -7.34
C SER A 144 -3.56 -7.28 -6.21
N LEU A 145 -4.63 -8.01 -6.52
CA LEU A 145 -5.60 -8.49 -5.51
C LEU A 145 -4.92 -9.35 -4.44
N VAL A 146 -4.08 -10.32 -4.86
CA VAL A 146 -3.36 -11.19 -3.91
C VAL A 146 -2.42 -10.37 -3.02
N THR A 147 -1.65 -9.44 -3.59
CA THR A 147 -0.76 -8.58 -2.81
C THR A 147 -1.52 -7.72 -1.80
N HIS A 148 -2.69 -7.18 -2.16
CA HIS A 148 -3.49 -6.36 -1.25
C HIS A 148 -4.26 -7.20 -0.21
N ALA A 149 -4.62 -8.44 -0.53
CA ALA A 149 -5.11 -9.40 0.45
C ALA A 149 -4.02 -9.74 1.49
N VAL A 150 -2.77 -9.94 1.04
CA VAL A 150 -1.64 -10.15 1.94
C VAL A 150 -1.36 -8.92 2.80
N PHE A 151 -1.49 -7.71 2.25
CA PHE A 151 -1.45 -6.48 3.05
C PHE A 151 -2.54 -6.48 4.13
N GLY A 152 -3.77 -6.89 3.81
CA GLY A 152 -4.85 -7.07 4.80
C GLY A 152 -4.50 -8.09 5.89
N LEU A 153 -3.92 -9.25 5.52
CA LEU A 153 -3.39 -10.20 6.50
C LEU A 153 -2.29 -9.59 7.37
N GLY A 154 -1.45 -8.74 6.79
CA GLY A 154 -0.43 -7.97 7.48
C GLY A 154 -1.02 -6.98 8.50
N LEU A 155 -2.11 -6.29 8.16
CA LEU A 155 -2.84 -5.42 9.11
C LEU A 155 -3.33 -6.23 10.31
N TYR A 156 -3.95 -7.38 10.05
CA TYR A 156 -4.44 -8.28 11.10
C TYR A 156 -3.31 -8.80 12.01
N ALA A 157 -2.22 -9.28 11.42
CA ALA A 157 -1.06 -9.79 12.17
C ALA A 157 -0.39 -8.69 13.00
N ALA A 158 -0.20 -7.50 12.42
CA ALA A 158 0.40 -6.37 13.14
C ALA A 158 -0.54 -5.83 14.24
N GLY A 159 -1.86 -5.88 14.02
CA GLY A 159 -2.86 -5.60 15.06
C GLY A 159 -2.71 -6.52 16.26
N TRP A 160 -2.49 -7.83 16.04
CA TRP A 160 -2.22 -8.77 17.12
C TRP A 160 -0.93 -8.47 17.88
N VAL A 161 0.15 -8.11 17.16
CA VAL A 161 1.40 -7.69 17.80
C VAL A 161 1.17 -6.48 18.70
N VAL A 162 0.39 -5.49 18.26
CA VAL A 162 0.03 -4.32 19.08
C VAL A 162 -0.80 -4.72 20.29
N SER A 163 -1.81 -5.57 20.12
CA SER A 163 -2.66 -6.05 21.20
C SER A 163 -1.85 -6.75 22.31
N LEU A 164 -0.91 -7.62 21.93
CA LEU A 164 -0.06 -8.37 22.87
C LEU A 164 0.97 -7.51 23.63
N VAL A 165 1.34 -6.34 23.10
CA VAL A 165 2.27 -5.41 23.76
C VAL A 165 1.53 -4.41 24.66
N ALA A 166 0.23 -4.20 24.40
CA ALA A 166 -0.62 -3.28 25.15
C ALA A 166 -1.32 -3.94 26.37
N THR A 167 -1.21 -5.26 26.53
CA THR A 167 -1.62 -6.03 27.72
C THR A 167 -0.54 -5.99 28.80
#